data_AF-A0A8T5TEL7-F1
#
_entry.id   AF-A0A8T5TEL7-F1
#
_cell.length_a   1.000
_cell.length_b   1.000
_cell.length_c   1.000
_cell.angle_alpha   90.00
_cell.angle_beta   90.00
_cell.angle_gamma   90.00
#
_symmetry.space_group_name_H-M   'P 1'
#
loop_
_entity.id
_entity.type
_entity.pdbx_description
1 polymer ?
#
loop_
_entity_poly.entity_id
_entity_poly.type
_entity_poly.pdbx_seq_one_letter_code
_entity_poly.pdbx_strand_id
1 'polypeptide(L)'
;MEKQQVKASIFDKLPLLDKNRAAKFIIYGLIIAILFGMMMMVSRSIADNSGQWATLADQENELSYWNGDYGYNDFIERQEEIDRIQYWMAFQDVIFMNIARVGVNIGLVFVLVGFLSFAVNDKIDESTRKISLIIAGLILFMMMFTTLFSSISVSVG
;
A
#
# COMPACT_ATOMS: atom_id res chain seq x y z
N MET A 1 30.94 -29.96 37.37
CA MET A 1 29.83 -28.99 37.26
C MET A 1 29.81 -28.48 35.83
N GLU A 2 28.99 -29.10 34.98
CA GLU A 2 28.82 -28.67 33.60
C GLU A 2 28.10 -27.32 33.56
N LYS A 3 28.71 -26.35 32.88
CA LYS A 3 28.10 -25.05 32.62
C LYS A 3 26.93 -25.27 31.66
N GLN A 4 25.71 -25.18 32.17
CA GLN A 4 24.51 -25.09 31.33
C GLN A 4 24.66 -23.88 30.41
N GLN A 5 24.86 -24.16 29.11
CA GLN A 5 24.76 -23.14 28.08
C GLN A 5 23.30 -22.69 28.03
N VAL A 6 23.00 -21.55 28.64
CA VAL A 6 21.72 -20.87 28.49
C VAL A 6 21.60 -20.52 27.01
N LYS A 7 20.81 -21.29 26.26
CA LYS A 7 20.43 -20.98 24.89
C LYS A 7 19.75 -19.62 24.91
N ALA A 8 20.42 -18.58 24.41
CA ALA A 8 19.82 -17.28 24.20
C ALA A 8 18.53 -17.47 23.38
N SER A 9 17.40 -17.16 24.01
CA SER A 9 16.09 -17.29 23.39
C SER A 9 16.00 -16.29 22.24
N ILE A 10 15.31 -16.64 21.16
CA ILE A 10 15.12 -15.72 20.02
C ILE A 10 14.50 -14.39 20.49
N PHE A 11 13.72 -14.44 21.57
CA PHE A 11 13.13 -13.29 22.24
C PHE A 11 14.17 -12.37 22.92
N ASP A 12 15.31 -12.89 23.37
CA ASP A 12 16.39 -12.10 23.99
C ASP A 12 17.15 -11.25 22.96
N LYS A 13 17.03 -11.58 21.66
CA LYS A 13 17.62 -10.84 20.55
C LYS A 13 16.69 -9.79 19.95
N LEU A 14 15.44 -9.70 20.41
CA LEU A 14 14.55 -8.63 19.97
C LEU A 14 15.02 -7.31 20.58
N PRO A 15 15.07 -6.22 19.79
CA PRO A 15 15.43 -4.92 20.33
C PRO A 15 14.39 -4.54 21.40
N LEU A 16 14.81 -4.54 22.66
CA LEU A 16 14.05 -4.00 23.79
C LEU A 16 14.00 -2.48 23.61
N LEU A 17 13.03 -2.03 22.79
CA LEU A 17 12.76 -0.61 22.63
C LEU A 17 12.08 -0.09 23.89
N ASP A 18 12.58 1.04 24.38
CA ASP A 18 11.94 1.79 25.45
C ASP A 18 10.49 2.13 25.08
N LYS A 19 9.59 2.24 26.08
CA LYS A 19 8.14 2.39 25.88
C LYS A 19 7.80 3.55 24.92
N ASN A 20 8.52 4.67 25.08
CA ASN A 20 8.38 5.85 24.23
C ASN A 20 8.88 5.63 22.79
N ARG A 21 9.90 4.80 22.60
CA ARG A 21 10.40 4.46 21.26
C ARG A 21 9.44 3.50 20.57
N ALA A 22 8.99 2.44 21.23
CA ALA A 22 8.01 1.50 20.69
C ALA A 22 6.71 2.21 20.25
N ALA A 23 6.21 3.15 21.06
CA ALA A 23 5.06 3.98 20.68
C ALA A 23 5.30 4.82 19.42
N LYS A 24 6.48 5.42 19.28
CA LYS A 24 6.86 6.19 18.07
C LYS A 24 6.90 5.30 16.83
N PHE A 25 7.42 4.08 16.94
CA PHE A 25 7.43 3.12 15.84
C PHE A 25 6.01 2.77 15.36
N ILE A 26 5.07 2.57 16.29
CA ILE A 26 3.65 2.35 15.96
C ILE A 26 3.06 3.57 15.26
N ILE A 27 3.27 4.78 15.80
CA ILE A 27 2.72 6.01 15.22
C ILE A 27 3.27 6.24 13.82
N TYR A 28 4.59 6.16 13.63
CA TYR A 28 5.20 6.34 12.30
C TYR A 28 4.77 5.26 11.33
N GLY A 29 4.67 4.00 11.77
CA GLY A 29 4.18 2.91 10.94
C GLY A 29 2.73 3.12 10.49
N LEU A 30 1.86 3.60 11.38
CA LEU A 30 0.47 3.95 11.05
C LEU A 30 0.39 5.12 10.07
N ILE A 31 1.16 6.19 10.26
CA ILE A 31 1.20 7.33 9.34
C ILE A 31 1.64 6.88 7.95
N ILE A 32 2.70 6.08 7.86
CA ILE A 32 3.19 5.52 6.59
C ILE A 32 2.08 4.68 5.94
N ALA A 33 1.46 3.77 6.68
CA ALA A 33 0.39 2.92 6.14
C ALA A 33 -0.82 3.73 5.63
N ILE A 34 -1.22 4.79 6.34
CA ILE A 34 -2.31 5.67 5.92
C ILE A 34 -1.94 6.44 4.65
N LEU A 35 -0.74 7.02 4.58
CA LEU A 35 -0.29 7.78 3.40
C LEU A 35 -0.27 6.92 2.14
N PHE A 36 0.31 5.73 2.22
CA PHE A 36 0.35 4.81 1.09
C PHE A 36 -1.02 4.18 0.80
N GLY A 37 -1.85 3.95 1.83
CA GLY A 37 -3.25 3.56 1.65
C GLY A 37 -4.06 4.59 0.86
N MET A 38 -3.89 5.87 1.17
CA MET A 38 -4.53 6.97 0.42
C MET A 38 -4.00 7.05 -1.02
N MET A 39 -2.69 6.86 -1.23
CA MET A 39 -2.11 6.82 -2.58
C MET A 39 -2.76 5.73 -3.44
N MET A 40 -2.99 4.52 -2.91
CA MET A 40 -3.70 3.46 -3.62
C MET A 40 -5.12 3.87 -3.98
N MET A 41 -5.88 4.41 -3.02
CA MET A 41 -7.27 4.81 -3.25
C MET A 41 -7.39 5.91 -4.32
N VAL A 42 -6.52 6.91 -4.27
CA VAL A 42 -6.50 8.00 -5.26
C VAL A 42 -6.13 7.46 -6.64
N SER A 43 -5.05 6.67 -6.72
CA SER A 43 -4.61 6.08 -7.98
C SER A 43 -5.71 5.23 -8.63
N ARG A 44 -6.36 4.39 -7.83
CA ARG A 44 -7.44 3.53 -8.30
C ARG A 44 -8.64 4.33 -8.78
N SER A 45 -9.00 5.37 -8.04
CA SER A 45 -10.07 6.30 -8.44
C SER A 45 -9.77 6.95 -9.80
N ILE A 46 -8.53 7.39 -10.06
CA ILE A 46 -8.17 7.97 -11.36
C ILE A 46 -8.33 6.94 -12.48
N ALA A 47 -7.86 5.72 -12.28
CA ALA A 47 -7.98 4.67 -13.30
C ALA A 47 -9.44 4.28 -13.56
N ASP A 48 -10.26 4.12 -12.53
CA ASP A 48 -11.68 3.79 -12.68
C ASP A 48 -12.45 4.93 -13.38
N ASN A 49 -12.07 6.20 -13.16
CA ASN A 49 -12.66 7.36 -13.82
C ASN A 49 -12.13 7.61 -15.26
N SER A 50 -11.01 6.99 -15.65
CA SER A 50 -10.37 7.24 -16.94
C SER A 50 -11.27 6.95 -18.14
N GLY A 51 -12.08 5.88 -18.08
CA GLY A 51 -13.03 5.54 -19.15
C GLY A 51 -14.19 6.53 -19.27
N GLN A 52 -14.67 7.08 -18.15
CA GLN A 52 -15.71 8.12 -18.18
C GLN A 52 -15.16 9.42 -18.76
N TRP A 53 -13.94 9.79 -18.39
CA TRP A 53 -13.24 10.93 -18.98
C TRP A 53 -13.05 10.75 -20.49
N ALA A 54 -12.58 9.57 -20.92
CA ALA A 54 -12.36 9.27 -22.34
C ALA A 54 -13.65 9.36 -23.15
N THR A 55 -14.74 8.80 -22.63
CA THR A 55 -16.07 8.89 -23.27
C THR A 55 -16.52 10.35 -23.46
N LEU A 56 -16.30 11.20 -22.46
CA LEU A 56 -16.66 12.62 -22.56
C LEU A 56 -15.77 13.36 -23.56
N ALA A 57 -14.47 13.08 -23.55
CA ALA A 57 -13.52 13.66 -24.50
C ALA A 57 -13.80 13.23 -25.94
N ASP A 58 -14.17 11.96 -26.17
CA ASP A 58 -14.58 11.46 -27.49
C ASP A 58 -15.84 12.17 -28.00
N GLN A 59 -16.84 12.38 -27.13
CA GLN A 59 -18.05 13.12 -27.49
C GLN A 59 -17.75 14.58 -27.86
N GLU A 60 -16.86 15.22 -27.12
CA GLU A 60 -16.41 16.59 -27.43
C GLU A 60 -15.63 16.63 -28.75
N ASN A 61 -14.79 15.62 -29.00
CA ASN A 61 -14.05 15.47 -30.26
C ASN A 61 -15.00 15.29 -31.46
N GLU A 62 -16.01 14.43 -31.30
CA GLU A 62 -17.02 14.21 -32.33
C GLU A 62 -17.83 15.49 -32.60
N LEU A 63 -18.31 16.17 -31.56
CA LEU A 63 -19.08 17.41 -31.68
C LEU A 63 -18.31 18.51 -32.41
N SER A 64 -17.04 18.74 -32.06
CA SER A 64 -16.23 19.77 -32.70
C SER A 64 -15.89 19.43 -34.16
N TYR A 65 -15.70 18.15 -34.49
CA TYR A 65 -15.58 17.73 -35.88
C TYR A 65 -16.85 18.02 -36.68
N TRP A 66 -18.03 17.66 -36.15
CA TRP A 66 -19.31 17.92 -36.81
C TRP A 66 -19.64 19.42 -36.92
N ASN A 67 -19.17 20.23 -35.97
CA ASN A 67 -19.29 21.69 -36.02
C ASN A 67 -18.32 22.35 -37.02
N GLY A 68 -17.35 21.59 -37.54
CA GLY A 68 -16.34 22.09 -38.48
C GLY A 68 -15.24 22.91 -37.81
N ASP A 69 -15.04 22.77 -36.50
CA ASP A 69 -14.00 23.48 -35.74
C ASP A 69 -12.59 23.04 -36.19
N TYR A 70 -12.45 21.82 -36.70
CA TYR A 70 -11.22 21.27 -37.27
C TYR A 70 -11.49 20.15 -38.29
N GLY A 71 -10.45 19.76 -39.04
CA GLY A 71 -10.54 18.78 -40.11
C GLY A 71 -10.41 17.33 -39.65
N TYR A 72 -10.57 16.39 -40.59
CA TYR A 72 -10.49 14.95 -40.31
C TYR A 72 -9.14 14.52 -39.70
N ASN A 73 -8.03 15.09 -40.16
CA ASN A 73 -6.71 14.74 -39.63
C ASN A 73 -6.58 15.12 -38.14
N ASP A 74 -7.09 16.30 -37.76
CA ASP A 74 -7.06 16.77 -36.37
C ASP A 74 -7.98 15.94 -35.48
N PHE A 75 -9.12 15.49 -36.01
CA PHE A 75 -10.05 14.59 -35.32
C PHE A 75 -9.38 13.26 -34.96
N ILE A 76 -8.65 12.65 -35.91
CA ILE A 76 -7.94 11.40 -35.69
C ILE A 76 -6.78 11.57 -34.69
N GLU A 77 -5.99 12.64 -34.83
CA GLU A 77 -4.90 12.92 -33.90
C GLU A 77 -5.40 13.08 -32.45
N ARG A 78 -6.50 13.80 -32.26
CA ARG A 78 -7.14 13.96 -30.95
C ARG A 78 -7.70 12.65 -30.41
N GLN A 79 -8.27 11.81 -31.26
CA GLN A 79 -8.76 10.49 -30.84
C GLN A 79 -7.62 9.60 -30.36
N GLU A 80 -6.50 9.57 -31.08
CA GLU A 80 -5.29 8.86 -30.63
C GLU A 80 -4.73 9.42 -29.32
N GLU A 81 -4.83 10.74 -29.10
CA GLU A 81 -4.43 11.38 -27.85
C GLU A 81 -5.33 10.96 -26.68
N ILE A 82 -6.66 10.96 -26.86
CA ILE A 82 -7.64 10.54 -25.86
C ILE A 82 -7.38 9.09 -25.43
N ASP A 83 -7.24 8.18 -26.40
CA ASP A 83 -6.91 6.78 -26.14
C ASP A 83 -5.63 6.67 -25.33
N ARG A 84 -4.57 7.37 -25.76
CA ARG A 84 -3.26 7.35 -25.09
C ARG A 84 -3.36 7.84 -23.65
N ILE A 85 -4.09 8.93 -23.39
CA ILE A 85 -4.26 9.46 -22.04
C ILE A 85 -5.06 8.49 -21.16
N GLN A 86 -6.13 7.87 -21.70
CA GLN A 86 -6.89 6.85 -20.98
C GLN A 86 -5.98 5.68 -20.58
N TYR A 87 -5.19 5.14 -21.51
CA TYR A 87 -4.25 4.06 -21.22
C TYR A 87 -3.20 4.47 -20.19
N TRP A 88 -2.66 5.69 -20.25
CA TRP A 88 -1.73 6.18 -19.24
C TRP A 88 -2.37 6.28 -17.85
N MET A 89 -3.60 6.78 -17.76
CA MET A 89 -4.36 6.86 -16.50
C MET A 89 -4.67 5.48 -15.91
N ALA A 90 -4.93 4.48 -16.75
CA ALA A 90 -5.09 3.10 -16.31
C ALA A 90 -3.75 2.45 -15.90
N PHE A 91 -2.68 2.69 -16.67
CA PHE A 91 -1.37 2.09 -16.43
C PHE A 91 -0.70 2.62 -15.15
N GLN A 92 -0.88 3.91 -14.83
CA GLN A 92 -0.35 4.46 -13.59
C GLN A 92 -0.90 3.73 -12.36
N ASP A 93 -2.11 3.16 -12.41
CA ASP A 93 -2.67 2.38 -11.29
C ASP A 93 -1.80 1.21 -10.94
N VAL A 94 -1.32 0.47 -11.95
CA VAL A 94 -0.42 -0.67 -11.75
C VAL A 94 0.87 -0.22 -11.06
N ILE A 95 1.44 0.91 -11.46
CA ILE A 95 2.70 1.43 -10.88
C ILE A 95 2.47 1.87 -9.43
N PHE A 96 1.50 2.75 -9.20
CA PHE A 96 1.25 3.32 -7.87
C PHE A 96 0.74 2.27 -6.88
N MET A 97 -0.06 1.30 -7.32
CA MET A 97 -0.49 0.18 -6.48
C MET A 97 0.71 -0.64 -5.99
N ASN A 98 1.69 -0.91 -6.85
CA ASN A 98 2.89 -1.65 -6.44
C ASN A 98 3.76 -0.85 -5.46
N ILE A 99 4.01 0.42 -5.76
CA ILE A 99 4.76 1.32 -4.86
C ILE A 99 4.08 1.40 -3.49
N ALA A 100 2.76 1.60 -3.50
CA ALA A 100 2.02 1.78 -2.28
C ALA A 100 1.85 0.49 -1.47
N ARG A 101 1.75 -0.69 -2.11
CA ARG A 101 1.82 -1.98 -1.40
C ARG A 101 3.14 -2.14 -0.65
N VAL A 102 4.26 -1.79 -1.27
CA VAL A 102 5.58 -1.81 -0.60
C VAL A 102 5.58 -0.84 0.58
N GLY A 103 5.07 0.39 0.39
CA GLY A 103 4.97 1.39 1.45
C GLY A 103 4.11 0.96 2.63
N VAL A 104 2.93 0.38 2.38
CA VAL A 104 2.05 -0.17 3.43
C VAL A 104 2.74 -1.30 4.17
N ASN A 105 3.40 -2.23 3.48
CA ASN A 105 4.12 -3.32 4.12
C ASN A 105 5.27 -2.82 5.00
N ILE A 106 6.03 -1.81 4.56
CA ILE A 106 7.04 -1.16 5.39
C ILE A 106 6.39 -0.54 6.63
N GLY A 107 5.27 0.18 6.48
CA GLY A 107 4.52 0.73 7.60
C GLY A 107 4.07 -0.34 8.60
N LEU A 108 3.54 -1.46 8.12
CA LEU A 108 3.11 -2.59 8.97
C LEU A 108 4.29 -3.23 9.71
N VAL A 109 5.48 -3.32 9.11
CA VAL A 109 6.69 -3.78 9.81
C VAL A 109 7.03 -2.86 10.98
N PHE A 110 6.96 -1.54 10.81
CA PHE A 110 7.18 -0.60 11.91
C PHE A 110 6.18 -0.79 13.06
N VAL A 111 4.90 -0.97 12.73
CA VAL A 111 3.85 -1.25 13.72
C VAL A 111 4.10 -2.58 14.43
N LEU A 112 4.46 -3.64 13.68
CA LEU A 112 4.77 -4.96 14.21
C LEU A 112 5.94 -4.91 15.20
N VAL A 113 7.05 -4.24 14.83
CA VAL A 113 8.22 -4.07 15.71
C VAL A 113 7.81 -3.36 17.01
N GLY A 114 6.99 -2.32 16.93
CA GLY A 114 6.52 -1.61 18.11
C GLY A 114 5.66 -2.48 19.05
N PHE A 115 4.71 -3.26 18.52
CA PHE A 115 3.90 -4.16 19.35
C PHE A 115 4.70 -5.35 19.90
N LEU A 116 5.65 -5.89 19.14
CA LEU A 116 6.56 -6.93 19.64
C LEU A 116 7.43 -6.40 20.78
N SER A 117 7.94 -5.17 20.68
CA SER A 117 8.68 -4.54 21.78
C SER A 117 7.81 -4.35 23.03
N PHE A 118 6.51 -4.10 22.89
CA PHE A 118 5.60 -4.09 24.05
C PHE A 118 5.32 -5.49 24.62
N ALA A 119 5.17 -6.50 23.77
CA ALA A 119 4.90 -7.87 24.21
C ALA A 119 6.05 -8.49 25.02
N VAL A 120 7.30 -8.14 24.70
CA VAL A 120 8.52 -8.67 25.33
C VAL A 120 8.98 -7.81 26.52
N ASN A 121 8.36 -6.65 26.76
CA ASN A 121 8.75 -5.78 27.87
C ASN A 121 8.17 -6.25 29.21
N ASP A 122 9.02 -6.79 30.07
CA ASP A 122 8.63 -7.28 31.41
C ASP A 122 8.18 -6.20 32.40
N LYS A 123 8.33 -4.91 32.06
CA LYS A 123 7.82 -3.78 32.85
C LYS A 123 6.35 -3.46 32.57
N ILE A 124 5.74 -4.11 31.58
CA ILE A 124 4.34 -3.92 31.20
C ILE A 124 3.50 -5.04 31.82
N ASP A 125 2.27 -4.73 32.19
CA ASP A 125 1.36 -5.72 32.77
C ASP A 125 1.10 -6.88 31.78
N GLU A 126 0.85 -8.06 32.34
CA GLU A 126 0.72 -9.29 31.56
C GLU A 126 -0.48 -9.26 30.59
N SER A 127 -1.58 -8.57 30.94
CA SER A 127 -2.73 -8.43 30.06
C SER A 127 -2.41 -7.57 28.84
N THR A 128 -1.72 -6.43 29.02
CA THR A 128 -1.28 -5.59 27.90
C THR A 128 -0.23 -6.29 27.03
N ARG A 129 0.67 -7.08 27.62
CA ARG A 129 1.63 -7.90 26.85
C ARG A 129 0.92 -8.93 25.96
N LYS A 130 -0.07 -9.65 26.51
CA LYS A 130 -0.89 -10.61 25.75
C LYS A 130 -1.64 -9.94 24.61
N ILE A 131 -2.29 -8.80 24.87
CA ILE A 131 -3.00 -8.03 23.83
C ILE A 131 -2.02 -7.57 22.74
N SER A 132 -0.86 -7.03 23.11
CA SER A 132 0.17 -6.58 22.16
C SER A 132 0.65 -7.72 21.27
N LEU A 133 0.83 -8.92 21.84
CA LEU A 133 1.23 -10.11 21.11
C LEU A 133 0.14 -10.59 20.14
N ILE A 134 -1.13 -10.55 20.55
CA ILE A 134 -2.27 -10.86 19.68
C ILE A 134 -2.32 -9.87 18.50
N ILE A 135 -2.17 -8.57 18.76
CA ILE A 135 -2.16 -7.54 17.71
C ILE A 135 -0.99 -7.75 16.74
N ALA A 136 0.22 -8.01 17.25
CA ALA A 136 1.38 -8.33 16.43
C ALA A 136 1.13 -9.56 15.53
N GLY A 137 0.53 -10.62 16.08
CA GLY A 137 0.14 -11.80 15.32
C GLY A 137 -0.89 -11.49 14.23
N LEU A 138 -1.87 -10.64 14.51
CA LEU A 138 -2.90 -10.23 13.55
C LEU A 138 -2.31 -9.40 12.41
N ILE A 139 -1.37 -8.50 12.72
CA ILE A 139 -0.63 -7.72 11.70
C ILE A 139 0.22 -8.64 10.82
N LEU A 140 0.94 -9.60 11.41
CA LEU A 140 1.69 -10.60 10.66
C LEU A 140 0.79 -11.42 9.73
N PHE A 141 -0.36 -11.86 10.24
CA PHE A 141 -1.35 -12.58 9.44
C PHE A 141 -1.86 -11.72 8.27
N MET A 142 -2.20 -10.45 8.52
CA MET A 142 -2.59 -9.50 7.48
C MET A 142 -1.48 -9.32 6.43
N MET A 143 -0.23 -9.16 6.85
CA MET A 143 0.90 -9.03 5.92
C MET A 143 1.10 -10.28 5.06
N MET A 144 0.96 -11.47 5.65
CA MET A 144 1.03 -12.73 4.90
C MET A 144 -0.11 -12.83 3.89
N PHE A 145 -1.33 -12.46 4.30
CA PHE A 145 -2.48 -12.43 3.42
C PHE A 145 -2.25 -11.45 2.26
N THR A 146 -1.91 -10.20 2.54
CA THR A 146 -1.67 -9.21 1.48
C THR A 146 -0.54 -9.63 0.56
N THR A 147 0.54 -10.23 1.05
CA THR A 147 1.67 -10.65 0.21
C THR A 147 1.31 -11.83 -0.69
N LEU A 148 0.69 -12.88 -0.15
CA LEU A 148 0.39 -14.11 -0.89
C LEU A 148 -0.73 -13.92 -1.93
N PHE A 149 -1.73 -13.10 -1.61
CA PHE A 149 -2.87 -12.85 -2.51
C PHE A 149 -2.61 -11.68 -3.48
N SER A 150 -1.65 -10.80 -3.20
CA SER A 150 -1.20 -9.72 -4.10
C SER A 150 -0.37 -10.22 -5.28
N SER A 151 0.36 -11.33 -5.13
CA SER A 151 1.26 -11.89 -6.15
C SER A 151 0.55 -12.59 -7.31
N ILE A 152 -0.79 -12.61 -7.35
CA ILE A 152 -1.59 -13.24 -8.40
C ILE A 152 -2.42 -12.17 -9.10
N SER A 153 -1.84 -11.52 -10.12
CA SER A 153 -2.55 -10.93 -11.27
C SER A 153 -1.64 -9.93 -12.00
N VAL A 154 -0.70 -10.44 -12.77
CA VAL A 154 -0.36 -9.83 -14.06
C VAL A 154 -0.47 -10.95 -15.08
N SER A 155 -1.69 -11.17 -15.60
CA SER A 155 -1.87 -11.87 -16.86
C SER A 155 -1.98 -10.80 -17.93
N VAL A 156 -0.87 -10.50 -18.58
CA VAL A 156 -0.92 -9.88 -19.90
C VAL A 156 -1.27 -11.01 -20.86
N GLY A 157 -2.50 -10.99 -21.38
CA GLY A 157 -2.99 -11.86 -22.43
C GLY A 157 -3.70 -11.01 -23.47
#